data_AF-A0A2I1EZT3-F1
#
_entry.id   AF-A0A2I1EZT3-F1
#
_cell.length_a   1.000
_cell.length_b   1.000
_cell.length_c   1.000
_cell.angle_alpha   90.00
_cell.angle_beta   90.00
_cell.angle_gamma   90.00
#
_symmetry.space_group_name_H-M   'P 1'
#
loop_
_entity.id
_entity.type
_entity.pdbx_description
1 polymer ?
#
loop_
_entity_poly.entity_id
_entity_poly.type
_entity_poly.pdbx_seq_one_letter_code
_entity_poly.pdbx_strand_id
1 'polypeptide(L)'
;LPLLEFLTVIPEEVLRADLIGERKARVNQELTDSIPRVMSILETLLSAHHEYSERDIILKQKCLRCLQSWIQYGVPFEMLHLLIDHVIALFSIESMNDAATEVLVEFISQTRINYYQNTVCEKILQCMTGDWAKSQITKAINDGDELSARNLCRLMTTFGDNFTNYVAINFLRQDIVIYLEMMLMFAGFPGYFGQDQEISFFFCSCQFSEMPLQFWFMLQESLCDPEVIPVISASDNDVSTSDIQTLNISPTNIQQIRESSIVIFRRLIEVLRGKVQYPPDSEWVEFTKELAISQISTPGRDQNQWQDLESTLFCIKSIAEAVSNGENIYLPQLFGSDVYGKLPVQGHTKLRNTAFSLIGSYADWFKSNPQYILSALNYLIPALSDIELALAAATAFKEVCDICRDSLVNGIEDLVNMYIPREKQKVIESIADVIQVLPPEKMVQPLLSITSDIIQTMKDIILHGRQNPSQFREIIITQLEYLTCCGRGIQPPDENLIVIDDDDLKTKQNFAVFDSIPVQDLTNALSEIIRNIAEIWYQDNEVIECLCKFLNIGIRITPNLLSIPFEIIVPLIKISFQRHPHANWLETAVQIVTVYGSSPKHGVDLMDVLISLTSTTIQHVRSKAGKFFK
;
A
#
# COMPACT_ATOMS: atom_id res chain seq x y z
N LEU A 1 16.30 44.26 -14.79
CA LEU A 1 15.60 43.00 -15.13
C LEU A 1 16.53 41.95 -15.76
N PRO A 2 17.26 42.19 -16.88
CA PRO A 2 18.13 41.15 -17.46
C PRO A 2 19.28 40.72 -16.52
N LEU A 3 19.82 41.67 -15.76
CA LEU A 3 20.84 41.41 -14.75
C LEU A 3 20.35 40.44 -13.65
N LEU A 4 19.11 40.61 -13.17
CA LEU A 4 18.53 39.73 -12.15
C LEU A 4 18.28 38.33 -12.69
N GLU A 5 17.85 38.22 -13.95
CA GLU A 5 17.68 36.91 -14.61
C GLU A 5 19.02 36.18 -14.68
N PHE A 6 20.07 36.87 -15.13
CA PHE A 6 21.42 36.32 -15.18
C PHE A 6 21.92 35.87 -13.80
N LEU A 7 21.72 36.71 -12.77
CA LEU A 7 22.10 36.37 -11.39
C LEU A 7 21.27 35.23 -10.80
N THR A 8 20.08 34.93 -11.32
CA THR A 8 19.25 33.79 -10.88
C THR A 8 19.74 32.48 -11.50
N VAL A 9 20.10 32.50 -12.79
CA VAL A 9 20.48 31.29 -13.54
C VAL A 9 21.88 30.79 -13.16
N ILE A 10 22.80 31.67 -12.79
CA ILE A 10 24.18 31.29 -12.42
C ILE A 10 24.25 30.20 -11.33
N PRO A 11 23.65 30.38 -10.13
CA PRO A 11 23.67 29.35 -9.09
C PRO A 11 22.98 28.05 -9.52
N GLU A 12 21.87 28.11 -10.26
CA GLU A 12 21.16 26.92 -10.77
C GLU A 12 22.03 26.08 -11.71
N GLU A 13 22.70 26.73 -12.65
CA GLU A 13 23.57 26.05 -13.61
C GLU A 13 24.82 25.47 -12.94
N VAL A 14 25.38 26.14 -11.93
CA VAL A 14 26.52 25.61 -11.17
C VAL A 14 26.13 24.36 -10.37
N LEU A 15 24.90 24.30 -9.84
CA LEU A 15 24.37 23.11 -9.17
C LEU A 15 24.11 21.95 -10.14
N ARG A 16 23.64 22.22 -11.35
CA ARG A 16 23.38 21.21 -12.40
C ARG A 16 24.61 20.76 -13.16
N ALA A 17 25.68 21.56 -13.16
CA ALA A 17 26.86 21.27 -13.95
C ALA A 17 27.62 20.06 -13.38
N ASP A 18 27.87 19.07 -14.25
CA ASP A 18 28.70 17.89 -13.98
C ASP A 18 30.21 18.25 -13.96
N LEU A 19 30.59 19.14 -13.04
CA LEU A 19 31.97 19.54 -12.80
C LEU A 19 32.63 18.57 -11.81
N ILE A 20 33.83 18.09 -12.11
CA ILE A 20 34.56 17.12 -11.28
C ILE A 20 35.84 17.75 -10.72
N GLY A 21 36.15 17.45 -9.45
CA GLY A 21 37.43 17.75 -8.81
C GLY A 21 37.71 19.23 -8.62
N GLU A 22 38.94 19.65 -8.95
CA GLU A 22 39.47 20.99 -8.67
C GLU A 22 38.69 22.12 -9.38
N ARG A 23 38.13 21.84 -10.56
CA ARG A 23 37.34 22.83 -11.32
C ARG A 23 36.03 23.19 -10.63
N LYS A 24 35.36 22.21 -9.99
CA LYS A 24 34.17 22.45 -9.17
C LYS A 24 34.50 23.29 -7.94
N ALA A 25 35.63 22.99 -7.27
CA ALA A 25 36.08 23.73 -6.10
C ALA A 25 36.40 25.20 -6.42
N ARG A 26 37.10 25.49 -7.53
CA ARG A 26 37.40 26.87 -7.95
C ARG A 26 36.14 27.67 -8.29
N VAL A 27 35.22 27.08 -9.05
CA VAL A 27 33.94 27.73 -9.39
C VAL A 27 33.12 28.02 -8.13
N ASN A 28 33.05 27.08 -7.19
CA ASN A 28 32.35 27.31 -5.92
C ASN A 28 32.99 28.39 -5.06
N GLN A 29 34.33 28.48 -5.04
CA GLN A 29 35.02 29.53 -4.31
C GLN A 29 34.72 30.92 -4.91
N GLU A 30 34.80 31.07 -6.23
CA GLU A 30 34.50 32.33 -6.91
C GLU A 30 33.04 32.75 -6.72
N LEU A 31 32.09 31.81 -6.77
CA LEU A 31 30.69 32.10 -6.46
C LEU A 31 30.53 32.52 -5.00
N THR A 32 31.16 31.82 -4.06
CA THR A 32 31.10 32.16 -2.62
C THR A 32 31.62 33.57 -2.36
N ASP A 33 32.72 33.95 -2.99
CA ASP A 33 33.32 35.29 -2.87
C ASP A 33 32.40 36.39 -3.46
N SER A 34 31.52 36.03 -4.40
CA SER A 34 30.57 36.96 -5.03
C SER A 34 29.26 37.17 -4.25
N ILE A 35 28.93 36.27 -3.31
CA ILE A 35 27.69 36.30 -2.51
C ILE A 35 27.43 37.66 -1.86
N PRO A 36 28.38 38.30 -1.13
CA PRO A 36 28.09 39.54 -0.40
C PRO A 36 27.64 40.69 -1.32
N ARG A 37 28.19 40.71 -2.55
CA ARG A 37 27.87 41.73 -3.54
C ARG A 37 26.47 41.53 -4.10
N VAL A 38 26.06 40.28 -4.33
CA VAL A 38 24.71 39.96 -4.79
C VAL A 38 23.69 40.27 -3.70
N MET A 39 23.96 39.90 -2.45
CA MET A 39 23.04 40.16 -1.33
C MET A 39 22.84 41.65 -1.09
N SER A 40 23.89 42.48 -1.16
CA SER A 40 23.76 43.94 -1.05
C SER A 40 22.92 44.57 -2.18
N ILE A 41 23.03 44.04 -3.41
CA ILE A 41 22.19 44.47 -4.53
C ILE A 41 20.73 44.10 -4.27
N LEU A 42 20.46 42.87 -3.81
CA LEU A 42 19.11 42.42 -3.49
C LEU A 42 18.50 43.23 -2.34
N GLU A 43 19.27 43.51 -1.29
CA GLU A 43 18.84 44.35 -0.17
C GLU A 43 18.41 45.74 -0.64
N THR A 44 19.24 46.40 -1.45
CA THR A 44 18.95 47.74 -1.99
C THR A 44 17.68 47.76 -2.86
N LEU A 45 17.46 46.69 -3.63
CA LEU A 45 16.28 46.58 -4.51
C LEU A 45 15.00 46.23 -3.74
N LEU A 46 15.11 45.48 -2.64
CA LEU A 46 13.98 45.15 -1.76
C LEU A 46 13.61 46.34 -0.85
N SER A 47 14.59 47.10 -0.37
CA SER A 47 14.41 48.27 0.49
C SER A 47 13.92 49.51 -0.27
N ALA A 48 14.15 49.59 -1.58
CA ALA A 48 13.68 50.70 -2.41
C ALA A 48 12.14 50.75 -2.43
N HIS A 49 11.58 51.77 -1.78
CA HIS A 49 10.16 52.10 -1.86
C HIS A 49 9.91 52.93 -3.10
N HIS A 50 9.43 52.30 -4.17
CA HIS A 50 8.83 53.00 -5.30
C HIS A 50 7.31 52.81 -5.18
N GLU A 51 6.57 53.88 -5.50
CA GLU A 51 5.09 53.85 -5.63
C GLU A 51 4.68 52.58 -6.36
N TYR A 52 3.71 51.82 -5.85
CA TYR A 52 3.26 50.48 -6.32
C TYR A 52 2.91 50.43 -7.82
N SER A 53 3.91 50.59 -8.68
CA SER A 53 3.80 50.51 -10.12
C SER A 53 3.95 49.04 -10.50
N GLU A 54 3.27 48.63 -11.57
CA GLU A 54 3.35 47.27 -12.12
C GLU A 54 4.80 46.85 -12.41
N ARG A 55 5.68 47.82 -12.71
CA ARG A 55 7.10 47.58 -12.95
C ARG A 55 7.88 47.25 -11.68
N ASP A 56 7.50 47.85 -10.55
CA ASP A 56 8.15 47.60 -9.25
C ASP A 56 7.72 46.24 -8.69
N ILE A 57 6.47 45.84 -8.92
CA ILE A 57 5.94 44.49 -8.64
C ILE A 57 6.77 43.43 -9.38
N ILE A 58 6.95 43.58 -10.70
CA ILE A 58 7.73 42.64 -11.51
C ILE A 58 9.21 42.63 -11.07
N LEU A 59 9.76 43.80 -10.75
CA LEU A 59 11.15 43.91 -10.29
C LEU A 59 11.35 43.17 -8.95
N LYS A 60 10.45 43.35 -7.99
CA LYS A 60 10.51 42.67 -6.69
C LYS A 60 10.29 41.16 -6.81
N GLN A 61 9.37 40.69 -7.65
CA GLN A 61 9.22 39.25 -7.94
C GLN A 61 10.51 38.63 -8.48
N LYS A 62 11.20 39.31 -9.41
CA LYS A 62 12.48 38.84 -9.94
C LYS A 62 13.60 38.89 -8.90
N CYS A 63 13.58 39.87 -7.99
CA CYS A 63 14.52 39.91 -6.86
C CYS A 63 14.30 38.73 -5.90
N LEU A 64 13.05 38.39 -5.60
CA LEU A 64 12.69 37.25 -4.76
C LEU A 64 13.12 35.91 -5.39
N ARG A 65 12.87 35.71 -6.69
CA ARG A 65 13.36 34.51 -7.40
C ARG A 65 14.89 34.41 -7.41
N CYS A 66 15.57 35.54 -7.59
CA CYS A 66 17.02 35.58 -7.48
C CYS A 66 17.46 35.15 -6.08
N LEU A 67 16.89 35.76 -5.03
CA LEU A 67 17.16 35.41 -3.65
C LEU A 67 16.93 33.91 -3.36
N GLN A 68 15.82 33.34 -3.84
CA GLN A 68 15.50 31.92 -3.73
C GLN A 68 16.62 31.04 -4.26
N SER A 69 17.10 31.32 -5.47
CA SER A 69 18.15 30.55 -6.13
C SER A 69 19.51 30.63 -5.40
N TRP A 70 19.83 31.79 -4.83
CA TRP A 70 21.03 31.94 -4.00
C TRP A 70 20.89 31.22 -2.64
N ILE A 71 19.71 31.20 -2.05
CA ILE A 71 19.44 30.43 -0.81
C ILE A 71 19.65 28.93 -1.06
N GLN A 72 19.18 28.40 -2.19
CA GLN A 72 19.39 27.00 -2.61
C GLN A 72 20.89 26.68 -2.83
N TYR A 73 21.67 27.64 -3.33
CA TYR A 73 23.12 27.49 -3.49
C TYR A 73 23.88 27.37 -2.15
N GLY A 74 23.40 28.02 -1.09
CA GLY A 74 23.95 27.91 0.27
C GLY A 74 24.63 29.18 0.79
N VAL A 75 23.90 30.29 0.83
CA VAL A 75 24.37 31.56 1.43
C VAL A 75 24.54 31.46 2.96
N PRO A 76 25.55 32.13 3.57
CA PRO A 76 25.68 32.24 5.02
C PRO A 76 24.45 32.87 5.70
N PHE A 77 24.02 32.27 6.81
CA PHE A 77 22.81 32.66 7.53
C PHE A 77 22.83 34.11 8.03
N GLU A 78 24.00 34.61 8.41
CA GLU A 78 24.19 35.98 8.91
C GLU A 78 23.83 37.04 7.87
N MET A 79 23.86 36.72 6.58
CA MET A 79 23.45 37.67 5.51
C MET A 79 21.96 37.55 5.17
N LEU A 80 21.31 36.45 5.56
CA LEU A 80 19.91 36.16 5.23
C LEU A 80 18.94 36.81 6.22
N HIS A 81 19.29 36.89 7.50
CA HIS A 81 18.38 37.36 8.56
C HIS A 81 17.79 38.77 8.31
N LEU A 82 18.57 39.71 7.76
CA LEU A 82 18.11 41.08 7.46
C LEU A 82 17.21 41.14 6.23
N LEU A 83 17.45 40.26 5.25
CA LEU A 83 16.65 40.19 4.03
C LEU A 83 15.27 39.59 4.31
N ILE A 84 15.16 38.69 5.28
CA ILE A 84 13.89 38.05 5.64
C ILE A 84 12.89 39.01 6.25
N ASP A 85 13.35 39.98 7.05
CA ASP A 85 12.45 41.02 7.57
C ASP A 85 11.82 41.84 6.43
N HIS A 86 12.57 42.07 5.35
CA HIS A 86 12.06 42.70 4.13
C HIS A 86 11.11 41.78 3.35
N VAL A 87 11.38 40.47 3.29
CA VAL A 87 10.49 39.48 2.64
C VAL A 87 9.16 39.37 3.40
N ILE A 88 9.19 39.32 4.74
CA ILE A 88 8.00 39.26 5.59
C ILE A 88 7.11 40.51 5.39
N ALA A 89 7.71 41.69 5.24
CA ALA A 89 6.96 42.91 4.98
C ALA A 89 6.21 42.90 3.63
N LEU A 90 6.63 42.08 2.66
CA LEU A 90 6.01 42.02 1.32
C LEU A 90 4.73 41.17 1.27
N PHE A 91 4.42 40.36 2.29
CA PHE A 91 3.19 39.56 2.37
C PHE A 91 1.90 40.40 2.50
N SER A 92 2.02 41.70 2.75
CA SER A 92 0.87 42.62 2.69
C SER A 92 0.36 42.86 1.26
N ILE A 93 1.08 42.37 0.23
CA ILE A 93 0.78 42.58 -1.19
C ILE A 93 0.44 41.25 -1.86
N GLU A 94 -0.84 41.03 -2.20
CA GLU A 94 -1.36 39.75 -2.73
C GLU A 94 -0.55 39.21 -3.93
N SER A 95 -0.10 40.08 -4.84
CA SER A 95 0.68 39.68 -6.02
C SER A 95 2.12 39.24 -5.73
N MET A 96 2.66 39.54 -4.54
CA MET A 96 4.01 39.14 -4.11
C MET A 96 4.01 37.86 -3.26
N ASN A 97 2.85 37.44 -2.76
CA ASN A 97 2.74 36.36 -1.78
C ASN A 97 3.41 35.07 -2.26
N ASP A 98 3.14 34.63 -3.49
CA ASP A 98 3.73 33.40 -4.03
C ASP A 98 5.25 33.42 -4.07
N ALA A 99 5.83 34.49 -4.62
CA ALA A 99 7.28 34.64 -4.74
C ALA A 99 7.95 34.78 -3.36
N ALA A 100 7.30 35.44 -2.40
CA ALA A 100 7.81 35.57 -1.04
C ALA A 100 7.73 34.24 -0.27
N THR A 101 6.68 33.46 -0.52
CA THR A 101 6.46 32.15 0.08
C THR A 101 7.54 31.16 -0.33
N GLU A 102 7.88 31.08 -1.62
CA GLU A 102 8.97 30.21 -2.11
C GLU A 102 10.33 30.56 -1.45
N VAL A 103 10.63 31.84 -1.29
CA VAL A 103 11.86 32.28 -0.61
C VAL A 103 11.88 31.82 0.85
N LEU A 104 10.76 31.95 1.57
CA LEU A 104 10.68 31.49 2.95
C LEU A 104 10.76 29.97 3.07
N VAL A 105 10.16 29.21 2.14
CA VAL A 105 10.25 27.74 2.10
C VAL A 105 11.72 27.30 1.98
N GLU A 106 12.46 27.89 1.03
CA GLU A 106 13.88 27.58 0.86
C GLU A 106 14.72 28.01 2.06
N PHE A 107 14.39 29.15 2.66
CA PHE A 107 15.07 29.62 3.85
C PHE A 107 14.88 28.69 5.04
N ILE A 108 13.64 28.24 5.28
CA ILE A 108 13.31 27.32 6.38
C ILE A 108 13.97 25.95 6.19
N SER A 109 14.10 25.51 4.93
CA SER A 109 14.70 24.22 4.58
C SER A 109 16.22 24.16 4.83
N GLN A 110 16.86 25.28 5.20
CA GLN A 110 18.30 25.28 5.51
C GLN A 110 18.60 24.61 6.85
N THR A 111 19.45 23.58 6.83
CA THR A 111 19.85 22.81 8.04
C THR A 111 20.47 23.65 9.17
N ARG A 112 21.03 24.83 8.87
CA ARG A 112 21.67 25.73 9.85
C ARG A 112 20.67 26.54 10.67
N ILE A 113 19.37 26.50 10.33
CA ILE A 113 18.33 27.28 11.01
C ILE A 113 18.10 26.81 12.46
N ASN A 114 18.40 25.56 12.77
CA ASN A 114 18.24 24.97 14.11
C ASN A 114 19.07 25.69 15.18
N TYR A 115 20.20 26.32 14.83
CA TYR A 115 21.01 27.08 15.77
C TYR A 115 20.34 28.41 16.21
N TYR A 116 19.41 28.93 15.41
CA TYR A 116 18.71 30.21 15.65
C TYR A 116 17.19 30.02 15.80
N GLN A 117 16.76 28.81 16.14
CA GLN A 117 15.38 28.35 16.15
C GLN A 117 14.42 29.33 16.86
N ASN A 118 14.74 29.79 18.07
CA ASN A 118 13.81 30.63 18.83
C ASN A 118 13.47 31.96 18.14
N THR A 119 14.48 32.69 17.63
CA THR A 119 14.26 34.01 17.00
C THR A 119 13.58 33.88 15.64
N VAL A 120 13.94 32.85 14.88
CA VAL A 120 13.43 32.63 13.52
C VAL A 120 12.02 32.07 13.56
N CYS A 121 11.75 31.09 14.44
CA CYS A 121 10.42 30.51 14.61
C CYS A 121 9.42 31.57 15.05
N GLU A 122 9.78 32.48 15.98
CA GLU A 122 8.86 33.53 16.41
C GLU A 122 8.46 34.49 15.28
N LYS A 123 9.44 34.94 14.48
CA LYS A 123 9.18 35.86 13.35
C LYS A 123 8.34 35.20 12.26
N ILE A 124 8.68 33.96 11.89
CA ILE A 124 7.98 33.23 10.83
C ILE A 124 6.58 32.83 11.30
N LEU A 125 6.43 32.39 12.55
CA LEU A 125 5.12 32.06 13.13
C LEU A 125 4.20 33.28 13.18
N GLN A 126 4.70 34.46 13.59
CA GLN A 126 3.93 35.71 13.53
C GLN A 126 3.50 36.07 12.11
N CYS A 127 4.37 35.84 11.11
CA CYS A 127 4.02 36.04 9.71
C CYS A 127 2.90 35.10 9.26
N MET A 128 3.02 33.79 9.50
CA MET A 128 2.06 32.78 9.06
C MET A 128 0.71 32.86 9.80
N THR A 129 0.70 33.32 11.05
CA THR A 129 -0.52 33.45 11.86
C THR A 129 -1.23 34.80 11.70
N GLY A 130 -0.69 35.69 10.87
CA GLY A 130 -1.25 37.01 10.59
C GLY A 130 -2.58 36.96 9.83
N ASP A 131 -3.29 38.09 9.85
CA ASP A 131 -4.63 38.22 9.24
C ASP A 131 -4.64 37.96 7.73
N TRP A 132 -3.54 38.30 7.02
CA TRP A 132 -3.41 38.06 5.59
C TRP A 132 -3.51 36.56 5.24
N ALA A 133 -2.85 35.69 6.03
CA ALA A 133 -2.78 34.26 5.77
C ALA A 133 -4.14 33.59 6.03
N LYS A 134 -4.81 33.96 7.13
CA LYS A 134 -6.19 33.50 7.41
C LYS A 134 -7.18 33.95 6.34
N SER A 135 -7.09 35.21 5.91
CA SER A 135 -7.94 35.75 4.84
C SER A 135 -7.69 35.04 3.52
N GLN A 136 -6.42 34.73 3.19
CA GLN A 136 -6.06 34.02 1.96
C GLN A 136 -6.64 32.60 1.94
N ILE A 137 -6.50 31.84 3.03
CA ILE A 137 -7.06 30.48 3.13
C ILE A 137 -8.58 30.51 3.05
N THR A 138 -9.23 31.42 3.78
CA THR A 138 -10.70 31.52 3.80
C THR A 138 -11.24 31.88 2.42
N LYS A 139 -10.58 32.82 1.72
CA LYS A 139 -10.91 33.19 0.34
C LYS A 139 -10.71 32.00 -0.61
N ALA A 140 -9.58 31.31 -0.53
CA ALA A 140 -9.29 30.15 -1.37
C ALA A 140 -10.27 28.99 -1.15
N ILE A 141 -10.70 28.74 0.08
CA ILE A 141 -11.73 27.73 0.40
C ILE A 141 -13.09 28.13 -0.21
N ASN A 142 -13.48 29.40 -0.09
CA ASN A 142 -14.75 29.88 -0.65
C ASN A 142 -14.77 29.88 -2.18
N ASP A 143 -13.65 30.23 -2.81
CA ASP A 143 -13.50 30.33 -4.27
C ASP A 143 -13.13 28.97 -4.91
N GLY A 144 -12.80 27.95 -4.10
CA GLY A 144 -12.32 26.65 -4.58
C GLY A 144 -10.94 26.70 -5.27
N ASP A 145 -10.16 27.76 -5.05
CA ASP A 145 -8.88 28.01 -5.72
C ASP A 145 -7.72 27.35 -4.97
N GLU A 146 -7.46 26.09 -5.33
CA GLU A 146 -6.35 25.28 -4.80
C GLU A 146 -4.97 25.93 -5.06
N LEU A 147 -4.78 26.57 -6.22
CA LEU A 147 -3.47 27.08 -6.63
C LEU A 147 -3.00 28.21 -5.71
N SER A 148 -3.92 29.09 -5.32
CA SER A 148 -3.64 30.21 -4.41
C SER A 148 -3.38 29.76 -2.97
N ALA A 149 -3.94 28.62 -2.55
CA ALA A 149 -3.71 28.06 -1.21
C ALA A 149 -2.44 27.20 -1.14
N ARG A 150 -2.00 26.64 -2.28
CA ARG A 150 -0.86 25.71 -2.41
C ARG A 150 0.41 26.22 -1.76
N ASN A 151 0.82 27.44 -2.09
CA ASN A 151 2.11 27.97 -1.65
C ASN A 151 2.10 28.19 -0.13
N LEU A 152 1.01 28.75 0.41
CA LEU A 152 0.88 28.96 1.85
C LEU A 152 0.87 27.64 2.63
N CYS A 153 0.17 26.62 2.14
CA CYS A 153 0.20 25.29 2.75
C CYS A 153 1.63 24.72 2.72
N ARG A 154 2.35 24.82 1.60
CA ARG A 154 3.75 24.39 1.51
C ARG A 154 4.62 25.07 2.56
N LEU A 155 4.51 26.39 2.72
CA LEU A 155 5.25 27.13 3.75
C LEU A 155 4.93 26.63 5.16
N MET A 156 3.65 26.44 5.48
CA MET A 156 3.23 25.98 6.80
C MET A 156 3.66 24.53 7.07
N THR A 157 3.58 23.64 6.09
CA THR A 157 4.10 22.27 6.17
C THR A 157 5.63 22.28 6.35
N THR A 158 6.38 23.02 5.52
CA THR A 158 7.85 23.10 5.63
C THR A 158 8.29 23.64 6.99
N PHE A 159 7.56 24.60 7.56
CA PHE A 159 7.79 25.04 8.95
C PHE A 159 7.53 23.91 9.96
N GLY A 160 6.40 23.22 9.81
CA GLY A 160 6.02 22.10 10.67
C GLY A 160 7.05 20.97 10.66
N ASP A 161 7.58 20.62 9.49
CA ASP A 161 8.54 19.53 9.30
C ASP A 161 9.93 19.85 9.90
N ASN A 162 10.39 21.10 9.78
CA ASN A 162 11.70 21.51 10.32
C ASN A 162 11.66 21.84 11.82
N PHE A 163 10.51 22.28 12.34
CA PHE A 163 10.37 22.78 13.71
C PHE A 163 9.34 22.02 14.55
N THR A 164 9.12 20.73 14.26
CA THR A 164 8.10 19.91 14.93
C THR A 164 8.27 19.91 16.46
N ASN A 165 9.50 19.75 16.96
CA ASN A 165 9.79 19.76 18.39
C ASN A 165 9.45 21.11 19.06
N TYR A 166 9.65 22.22 18.34
CA TYR A 166 9.28 23.56 18.84
C TYR A 166 7.77 23.69 19.00
N VAL A 167 7.02 23.16 18.02
CA VAL A 167 5.55 23.14 18.04
C VAL A 167 5.05 22.27 19.20
N ALA A 168 5.65 21.10 19.40
CA ALA A 168 5.30 20.18 20.48
C ALA A 168 5.54 20.79 21.88
N ILE A 169 6.69 21.43 22.10
CA ILE A 169 7.03 22.06 23.40
C ILE A 169 6.11 23.25 23.72
N ASN A 170 5.77 24.04 22.70
CA ASN A 170 5.03 25.28 22.87
C ASN A 170 3.52 25.17 22.57
N PHE A 171 2.99 23.96 22.54
CA PHE A 171 1.63 23.62 22.05
C PHE A 171 0.49 24.48 22.62
N LEU A 172 0.65 25.00 23.83
CA LEU A 172 -0.36 25.83 24.52
C LEU A 172 -0.36 27.31 24.09
N ARG A 173 0.62 27.77 23.32
CA ARG A 173 0.66 29.17 22.88
C ARG A 173 -0.45 29.44 21.85
N GLN A 174 -1.08 30.61 21.94
CA GLN A 174 -2.21 30.99 21.09
C GLN A 174 -1.85 31.07 19.59
N ASP A 175 -0.64 31.52 19.26
CA ASP A 175 -0.12 31.55 17.89
C ASP A 175 0.03 30.15 17.30
N ILE A 176 0.47 29.18 18.10
CA ILE A 176 0.57 27.77 17.68
C ILE A 176 -0.80 27.11 17.53
N VAL A 177 -1.75 27.40 18.42
CA VAL A 177 -3.13 26.92 18.26
C VAL A 177 -3.74 27.42 16.95
N ILE A 178 -3.54 28.70 16.62
CA ILE A 178 -3.97 29.28 15.34
C ILE A 178 -3.29 28.57 14.16
N TYR A 179 -1.99 28.31 14.26
CA TYR A 179 -1.24 27.56 13.25
C TYR A 179 -1.83 26.15 13.05
N LEU A 180 -2.12 25.43 14.12
CA LEU A 180 -2.72 24.08 14.07
C LEU A 180 -4.15 24.10 13.50
N GLU A 181 -4.96 25.12 13.83
CA GLU A 181 -6.28 25.33 13.23
C GLU A 181 -6.17 25.57 11.71
N MET A 182 -5.18 26.35 11.26
CA MET A 182 -4.92 26.56 9.84
C MET A 182 -4.44 25.29 9.13
N MET A 183 -3.58 24.48 9.78
CA MET A 183 -3.19 23.16 9.28
C MET A 183 -4.39 22.20 9.17
N LEU A 184 -5.35 22.27 10.09
CA LEU A 184 -6.62 21.54 10.00
C LEU A 184 -7.49 22.03 8.84
N MET A 185 -7.54 23.34 8.58
CA MET A 185 -8.25 23.90 7.42
C MET A 185 -7.66 23.42 6.10
N PHE A 186 -6.33 23.27 6.00
CA PHE A 186 -5.68 22.70 4.83
C PHE A 186 -5.97 21.20 4.66
N ALA A 187 -5.90 20.42 5.75
CA ALA A 187 -6.31 19.02 5.71
C ALA A 187 -7.78 18.85 5.30
N GLY A 188 -8.63 19.82 5.66
CA GLY A 188 -10.06 19.85 5.35
C GLY A 188 -10.46 20.67 4.12
N PHE A 189 -9.51 21.07 3.27
CA PHE A 189 -9.81 21.86 2.06
C PHE A 189 -10.82 21.11 1.16
N PRO A 190 -11.83 21.73 0.53
CA PRO A 190 -12.87 21.00 -0.20
C PRO A 190 -12.30 20.10 -1.32
N GLY A 191 -12.72 18.83 -1.35
CA GLY A 191 -12.32 17.81 -2.34
C GLY A 191 -12.43 16.38 -1.78
N TYR A 192 -12.87 15.41 -2.59
CA TYR A 192 -13.14 14.04 -2.17
C TYR A 192 -11.96 13.09 -2.44
N PHE A 193 -11.78 12.08 -1.59
CA PHE A 193 -10.81 11.00 -1.79
C PHE A 193 -11.41 9.89 -2.68
N GLY A 194 -10.69 9.49 -3.72
CA GLY A 194 -11.11 8.42 -4.64
C GLY A 194 -10.34 7.13 -4.37
N GLN A 195 -11.02 6.09 -3.91
CA GLN A 195 -10.43 4.76 -3.71
C GLN A 195 -10.36 3.92 -5.00
N ASP A 196 -10.80 4.43 -6.15
CA ASP A 196 -10.61 3.75 -7.42
C ASP A 196 -9.30 4.22 -8.05
N GLN A 197 -8.26 3.42 -7.81
CA GLN A 197 -6.98 3.49 -8.49
C GLN A 197 -7.18 3.37 -10.00
N GLU A 198 -7.17 4.51 -10.69
CA GLU A 198 -6.74 4.77 -12.06
C GLU A 198 -7.52 5.98 -12.59
N ILE A 199 -6.89 7.15 -12.62
CA ILE A 199 -6.97 8.18 -13.66
C ILE A 199 -6.09 9.35 -13.18
N SER A 200 -4.96 9.53 -13.85
CA SER A 200 -3.89 10.51 -13.61
C SER A 200 -4.27 11.99 -13.77
N PHE A 201 -5.50 12.38 -13.42
CA PHE A 201 -5.93 13.78 -13.33
C PHE A 201 -6.43 14.15 -11.92
N PHE A 202 -6.71 13.16 -11.08
CA PHE A 202 -7.11 13.30 -9.67
C PHE A 202 -5.93 13.60 -8.71
N PHE A 203 -4.70 13.64 -9.25
CA PHE A 203 -3.47 13.81 -8.48
C PHE A 203 -3.25 15.23 -7.92
N CYS A 204 -3.89 16.27 -8.46
CA CYS A 204 -3.62 17.64 -7.99
C CYS A 204 -4.35 17.93 -6.67
N SER A 205 -5.67 17.72 -6.64
CA SER A 205 -6.50 18.10 -5.47
C SER A 205 -6.29 17.23 -4.23
N CYS A 206 -5.90 15.96 -4.39
CA CYS A 206 -5.50 15.12 -3.26
C CYS A 206 -4.10 15.47 -2.73
N GLN A 207 -3.13 15.81 -3.60
CA GLN A 207 -1.77 16.20 -3.15
C GLN A 207 -1.81 17.39 -2.19
N PHE A 208 -2.68 18.38 -2.43
CA PHE A 208 -2.77 19.54 -1.57
C PHE A 208 -3.23 19.20 -0.14
N SER A 209 -4.29 18.39 0.02
CA SER A 209 -4.73 17.95 1.37
C SER A 209 -3.81 16.91 2.02
N GLU A 210 -2.94 16.25 1.25
CA GLU A 210 -1.93 15.31 1.76
C GLU A 210 -0.66 16.02 2.28
N MET A 211 -0.32 17.22 1.77
CA MET A 211 0.84 18.00 2.23
C MET A 211 0.95 18.12 3.76
N PRO A 212 -0.11 18.44 4.52
CA PRO A 212 -0.01 18.55 5.98
C PRO A 212 0.04 17.21 6.73
N LEU A 213 -0.22 16.05 6.08
CA LEU A 213 -0.32 14.76 6.78
C LEU A 213 1.01 14.30 7.37
N GLN A 214 2.12 14.52 6.64
CA GLN A 214 3.46 14.20 7.14
C GLN A 214 3.76 14.98 8.42
N PHE A 215 3.41 16.26 8.45
CA PHE A 215 3.54 17.08 9.65
C PHE A 215 2.76 16.51 10.84
N TRP A 216 1.50 16.09 10.65
CA TRP A 216 0.69 15.52 11.72
C TRP A 216 1.29 14.23 12.28
N PHE A 217 1.86 13.39 11.42
CA PHE A 217 2.59 12.19 11.82
C PHE A 217 3.83 12.53 12.66
N MET A 218 4.70 13.41 12.17
CA MET A 218 5.91 13.85 12.88
C MET A 218 5.57 14.53 14.22
N LEU A 219 4.48 15.31 14.26
CA LEU A 219 4.00 15.95 15.49
C LEU A 219 3.54 14.91 16.51
N GLN A 220 2.82 13.88 16.08
CA GLN A 220 2.44 12.78 16.96
C GLN A 220 3.66 12.07 17.54
N GLU A 221 4.67 11.75 16.71
CA GLU A 221 5.92 11.16 17.19
C GLU A 221 6.61 12.07 18.23
N SER A 222 6.74 13.36 17.94
CA SER A 222 7.37 14.34 18.84
C SER A 222 6.60 14.52 20.16
N LEU A 223 5.27 14.41 20.15
CA LEU A 223 4.44 14.49 21.36
C LEU A 223 4.52 13.22 22.21
N CYS A 224 4.79 12.07 21.58
CA CYS A 224 4.95 10.78 22.22
C CYS A 224 6.40 10.52 22.69
N ASP A 225 7.38 11.25 22.15
CA ASP A 225 8.80 11.13 22.48
C ASP A 225 9.08 11.62 23.92
N PRO A 226 9.54 10.73 24.82
CA PRO A 226 9.90 11.09 26.19
C PRO A 226 11.05 12.11 26.31
N GLU A 227 11.91 12.24 25.29
CA GLU A 227 13.00 13.22 25.26
C GLU A 227 12.50 14.64 24.96
N VAL A 228 11.36 14.76 24.27
CA VAL A 228 10.74 16.03 23.89
C VAL A 228 9.66 16.44 24.89
N ILE A 229 8.78 15.50 25.28
CA ILE A 229 7.77 15.70 26.32
C ILE A 229 7.94 14.66 27.44
N PRO A 230 8.45 15.08 28.61
CA PRO A 230 8.68 14.16 29.73
C PRO A 230 7.41 13.41 30.15
N VAL A 231 7.55 12.11 30.40
CA VAL A 231 6.44 11.27 30.87
C VAL A 231 6.23 11.47 32.37
N ILE A 232 5.06 11.99 32.74
CA ILE A 232 4.61 11.97 34.14
C ILE A 232 4.10 10.57 34.44
N SER A 233 4.94 9.69 34.98
CA SER A 233 4.48 8.42 35.53
C SER A 233 3.76 8.69 36.85
N ALA A 234 2.52 8.22 36.97
CA ALA A 234 1.68 8.44 38.15
C ALA A 234 2.05 7.55 39.35
N SER A 235 3.23 6.90 39.37
CA SER A 235 3.50 5.82 40.32
C SER A 235 4.80 5.86 41.12
N ASP A 236 5.70 6.84 40.98
CA ASP A 236 6.85 6.92 41.90
C ASP A 236 7.24 8.37 42.21
N ASN A 237 7.21 8.72 43.50
CA ASN A 237 7.69 10.00 44.04
C ASN A 237 9.24 10.15 43.96
N ASP A 238 9.93 9.32 43.19
CA ASP A 238 11.40 9.22 43.12
C ASP A 238 11.95 9.33 41.69
N VAL A 239 11.30 10.09 40.79
CA VAL A 239 12.01 10.59 39.60
C VAL A 239 12.79 11.82 40.05
N SER A 240 14.11 11.68 40.06
CA SER A 240 15.08 12.74 40.32
C SER A 240 14.66 14.02 39.59
N THR A 241 14.36 15.04 40.40
CA THR A 241 14.02 16.42 40.02
C THR A 241 15.12 17.13 39.20
N SER A 242 16.17 16.42 38.78
CA SER A 242 17.27 16.90 37.94
C SER A 242 16.92 16.94 36.46
N ASP A 243 16.08 16.04 35.95
CA ASP A 243 15.87 15.89 34.49
C ASP A 243 14.69 16.73 33.97
N ILE A 244 13.84 17.23 34.87
CA ILE A 244 12.73 18.15 34.58
C ILE A 244 13.23 19.62 34.54
N GLN A 245 14.39 19.91 35.14
CA GLN A 245 14.96 21.27 35.20
C GLN A 245 15.63 21.73 33.90
N THR A 246 15.93 20.83 32.97
CA THR A 246 16.62 21.15 31.71
C THR A 246 15.72 21.73 30.62
N LEU A 247 14.39 21.59 30.71
CA LEU A 247 13.45 22.01 29.64
C LEU A 247 12.51 23.18 30.00
N ASN A 248 12.52 23.74 31.22
CA ASN A 248 11.63 24.86 31.62
C ASN A 248 10.11 24.60 31.46
N ILE A 249 9.65 23.34 31.41
CA ILE A 249 8.21 23.02 31.28
C ILE A 249 7.67 22.58 32.65
N SER A 250 6.61 23.22 33.13
CA SER A 250 5.96 22.82 34.38
C SER A 250 5.16 21.50 34.20
N PRO A 251 5.07 20.63 35.22
CA PRO A 251 4.32 19.37 35.12
C PRO A 251 2.83 19.56 34.81
N THR A 252 2.23 20.68 35.23
CA THR A 252 0.86 21.07 34.87
C THR A 252 0.70 21.36 33.38
N ASN A 253 1.72 21.96 32.74
CA ASN A 253 1.68 22.24 31.31
C ASN A 253 1.77 20.95 30.49
N ILE A 254 2.57 19.97 30.93
CA ILE A 254 2.71 18.67 30.24
C ILE A 254 1.36 17.94 30.15
N GLN A 255 0.61 17.90 31.25
CA GLN A 255 -0.72 17.29 31.25
C GLN A 255 -1.69 18.03 30.33
N GLN A 256 -1.70 19.37 30.37
CA GLN A 256 -2.53 20.20 29.50
C GLN A 256 -2.18 20.06 28.02
N ILE A 257 -0.90 19.90 27.67
CA ILE A 257 -0.44 19.63 26.30
C ILE A 257 -1.03 18.31 25.80
N ARG A 258 -0.98 17.24 26.62
CA ARG A 258 -1.54 15.93 26.27
C ARG A 258 -3.06 15.94 26.13
N GLU A 259 -3.77 16.63 27.02
CA GLU A 259 -5.22 16.75 26.93
C GLU A 259 -5.64 17.56 25.70
N SER A 260 -4.93 18.66 25.41
CA SER A 260 -5.20 19.53 24.26
C SER A 260 -4.84 18.85 22.93
N SER A 261 -3.76 18.06 22.89
CA SER A 261 -3.36 17.34 21.68
C SER A 261 -4.41 16.30 21.28
N ILE A 262 -4.98 15.57 22.24
CA ILE A 262 -6.09 14.62 21.98
C ILE A 262 -7.27 15.33 21.30
N VAL A 263 -7.63 16.55 21.73
CA VAL A 263 -8.74 17.30 21.12
C VAL A 263 -8.44 17.66 19.67
N ILE A 264 -7.22 18.14 19.39
CA ILE A 264 -6.79 18.51 18.04
C ILE A 264 -6.72 17.28 17.11
N PHE A 265 -6.16 16.16 17.57
CA PHE A 265 -6.13 14.93 16.78
C PHE A 265 -7.52 14.33 16.56
N ARG A 266 -8.45 14.43 17.51
CA ARG A 266 -9.85 14.08 17.28
C ARG A 266 -10.46 14.92 16.17
N ARG A 267 -10.18 16.23 16.17
CA ARG A 267 -10.64 17.13 15.10
C ARG A 267 -10.02 16.80 13.75
N LEU A 268 -8.73 16.44 13.71
CA LEU A 268 -8.07 15.95 12.51
C LEU A 268 -8.76 14.69 11.98
N ILE A 269 -9.06 13.72 12.84
CA ILE A 269 -9.78 12.50 12.45
C ILE A 269 -11.17 12.83 11.91
N GLU A 270 -11.91 13.77 12.51
CA GLU A 270 -13.20 14.22 11.96
C GLU A 270 -13.07 14.81 10.55
N VAL A 271 -12.03 15.61 10.32
CA VAL A 271 -11.72 16.22 9.02
C VAL A 271 -11.34 15.14 7.99
N LEU A 272 -10.44 14.22 8.35
CA LEU A 272 -10.01 13.12 7.48
C LEU A 272 -11.16 12.16 7.18
N ARG A 273 -12.06 11.91 8.14
CA ARG A 273 -13.27 11.13 7.91
C ARG A 273 -14.15 11.79 6.85
N GLY A 274 -14.33 13.12 6.91
CA GLY A 274 -15.07 13.85 5.87
C GLY A 274 -14.42 13.77 4.49
N LYS A 275 -13.09 13.69 4.42
CA LYS A 275 -12.33 13.55 3.16
C LYS A 275 -12.45 12.17 2.52
N VAL A 276 -12.51 11.12 3.33
CA VAL A 276 -12.63 9.73 2.90
C VAL A 276 -14.05 9.42 2.39
N GLN A 277 -15.04 10.25 2.70
CA GLN A 277 -16.39 10.06 2.19
C GLN A 277 -16.46 10.16 0.68
N TYR A 278 -17.20 9.23 0.07
CA TYR A 278 -17.56 9.36 -1.33
C TYR A 278 -18.40 10.62 -1.58
N PRO A 279 -18.24 11.29 -2.74
CA PRO A 279 -19.08 12.44 -3.10
C PRO A 279 -20.58 12.06 -3.07
N PRO A 280 -21.48 12.99 -2.71
CA PRO A 280 -22.91 12.79 -2.80
C PRO A 280 -23.32 12.49 -4.25
N ASP A 281 -24.34 11.64 -4.42
CA ASP A 281 -24.80 11.17 -5.74
C ASP A 281 -25.09 12.34 -6.71
N SER A 282 -25.47 13.53 -6.21
CA SER A 282 -25.68 14.75 -7.00
C SER A 282 -24.41 15.33 -7.64
N GLU A 283 -23.27 15.28 -6.97
CA GLU A 283 -21.97 15.76 -7.49
C GLU A 283 -21.29 14.69 -8.35
N TRP A 284 -21.50 13.41 -8.04
CA TRP A 284 -21.06 12.29 -8.88
C TRP A 284 -21.77 12.28 -10.26
N VAL A 285 -23.04 12.67 -10.31
CA VAL A 285 -23.88 12.73 -11.53
C VAL A 285 -23.46 13.84 -12.50
N GLU A 286 -22.74 14.88 -12.06
CA GLU A 286 -22.18 15.89 -12.98
C GLU A 286 -21.03 15.34 -13.84
N PHE A 287 -20.46 14.17 -13.52
CA PHE A 287 -19.34 13.57 -14.25
C PHE A 287 -19.71 12.59 -15.38
N THR A 288 -21.00 12.33 -15.67
CA THR A 288 -21.55 12.06 -17.03
C THR A 288 -23.07 11.78 -16.98
N LYS A 289 -23.83 12.45 -17.86
CA LYS A 289 -25.17 13.00 -17.58
C LYS A 289 -26.44 12.16 -17.87
N GLU A 290 -26.46 11.00 -18.53
CA GLU A 290 -27.69 10.62 -19.26
C GLU A 290 -28.40 9.27 -18.99
N LEU A 291 -27.96 8.41 -18.06
CA LEU A 291 -28.66 7.14 -17.78
C LEU A 291 -29.22 6.96 -16.34
N ALA A 292 -28.64 7.62 -15.34
CA ALA A 292 -29.05 7.50 -13.93
C ALA A 292 -30.43 8.13 -13.63
N ILE A 293 -30.89 9.03 -14.52
CA ILE A 293 -32.21 9.68 -14.48
C ILE A 293 -33.37 8.65 -14.55
N SER A 294 -33.10 7.41 -14.96
CA SER A 294 -34.15 6.41 -15.16
C SER A 294 -34.43 5.44 -14.00
N GLN A 295 -33.64 5.39 -12.92
CA GLN A 295 -33.74 4.24 -11.98
C GLN A 295 -33.67 4.48 -10.46
N ILE A 296 -33.85 5.69 -9.92
CA ILE A 296 -33.87 5.87 -8.44
C ILE A 296 -35.19 6.49 -7.96
N SER A 297 -36.28 5.81 -8.28
CA SER A 297 -37.59 5.98 -7.61
C SER A 297 -37.61 5.06 -6.37
N THR A 298 -37.38 5.67 -5.19
CA THR A 298 -37.21 5.13 -3.81
C THR A 298 -38.32 4.17 -3.33
N PRO A 299 -38.17 3.34 -2.24
CA PRO A 299 -37.75 3.81 -0.89
C PRO A 299 -36.99 2.84 0.09
N GLY A 300 -36.14 3.42 0.96
CA GLY A 300 -36.29 3.25 2.43
C GLY A 300 -35.25 2.48 3.27
N ARG A 301 -34.13 3.15 3.66
CA ARG A 301 -33.68 3.41 5.06
C ARG A 301 -32.37 4.24 5.00
N ASP A 302 -32.50 5.54 5.25
CA ASP A 302 -31.49 6.61 5.33
C ASP A 302 -30.35 6.64 4.30
N GLN A 303 -30.62 7.32 3.18
CA GLN A 303 -29.74 7.50 2.02
C GLN A 303 -28.49 8.38 2.31
N ASN A 304 -28.42 9.07 3.45
CA ASN A 304 -27.41 10.11 3.74
C ASN A 304 -26.40 9.77 4.86
N GLN A 305 -26.38 8.56 5.44
CA GLN A 305 -25.46 8.22 6.54
C GLN A 305 -24.54 7.02 6.26
N TRP A 306 -24.75 6.30 5.17
CA TRP A 306 -23.89 5.16 4.83
C TRP A 306 -22.46 5.63 4.49
N GLN A 307 -22.28 6.86 3.99
CA GLN A 307 -20.98 7.47 3.71
C GLN A 307 -20.20 7.78 5.00
N ASP A 308 -20.88 8.32 6.03
CA ASP A 308 -20.29 8.55 7.36
C ASP A 308 -19.85 7.21 8.00
N LEU A 309 -20.69 6.18 7.87
CA LEU A 309 -20.37 4.85 8.38
C LEU A 309 -19.23 4.21 7.59
N GLU A 310 -19.27 4.26 6.26
CA GLU A 310 -18.26 3.70 5.37
C GLU A 310 -16.89 4.35 5.62
N SER A 311 -16.82 5.67 5.62
CA SER A 311 -15.58 6.41 5.92
C SER A 311 -15.05 6.08 7.32
N THR A 312 -15.93 5.90 8.31
CA THR A 312 -15.53 5.44 9.65
C THR A 312 -14.92 4.03 9.59
N LEU A 313 -15.57 3.08 8.91
CA LEU A 313 -15.04 1.72 8.75
C LEU A 313 -13.73 1.70 7.96
N PHE A 314 -13.59 2.56 6.95
CA PHE A 314 -12.35 2.71 6.19
C PHE A 314 -11.23 3.21 7.10
N CYS A 315 -11.45 4.24 7.90
CA CYS A 315 -10.47 4.72 8.87
C CYS A 315 -10.07 3.62 9.88
N ILE A 316 -11.04 2.84 10.37
CA ILE A 316 -10.76 1.72 11.29
C ILE A 316 -9.96 0.62 10.59
N LYS A 317 -10.24 0.35 9.31
CA LYS A 317 -9.45 -0.58 8.48
C LYS A 317 -8.02 -0.08 8.32
N SER A 318 -7.83 1.20 8.01
CA SER A 318 -6.50 1.79 7.75
C SER A 318 -5.55 1.72 8.95
N ILE A 319 -6.09 1.61 10.18
CA ILE A 319 -5.28 1.48 11.39
C ILE A 319 -5.12 0.04 11.87
N ALA A 320 -5.65 -0.96 11.15
CA ALA A 320 -5.72 -2.36 11.61
C ALA A 320 -4.35 -2.91 12.03
N GLU A 321 -3.28 -2.62 11.28
CA GLU A 321 -1.91 -3.07 11.58
C GLU A 321 -1.36 -2.50 12.90
N ALA A 322 -1.84 -1.33 13.34
CA ALA A 322 -1.40 -0.70 14.59
C ALA A 322 -2.19 -1.18 15.80
N VAL A 323 -3.31 -1.91 15.61
CA VAL A 323 -4.15 -2.38 16.70
C VAL A 323 -3.57 -3.69 17.27
N SER A 324 -3.41 -3.74 18.59
CA SER A 324 -2.92 -4.95 19.25
C SER A 324 -3.93 -6.10 19.16
N ASN A 325 -3.46 -7.33 18.93
CA ASN A 325 -4.29 -8.55 18.90
C ASN A 325 -5.04 -8.84 20.20
N GLY A 326 -4.65 -8.21 21.32
CA GLY A 326 -5.30 -8.32 22.62
C GLY A 326 -6.39 -7.27 22.92
N GLU A 327 -6.80 -6.47 21.93
CA GLU A 327 -7.86 -5.47 22.11
C GLU A 327 -9.21 -6.18 22.37
N ASN A 328 -9.87 -5.85 23.48
CA ASN A 328 -11.06 -6.55 23.97
C ASN A 328 -12.19 -5.60 24.40
N ILE A 329 -12.09 -4.31 24.11
CA ILE A 329 -13.07 -3.30 24.53
C ILE A 329 -13.92 -2.88 23.34
N TYR A 330 -13.31 -2.50 22.23
CA TYR A 330 -13.97 -1.88 21.08
C TYR A 330 -14.20 -2.84 19.91
N LEU A 331 -13.24 -3.71 19.59
CA LEU A 331 -13.36 -4.71 18.51
C LEU A 331 -14.49 -5.73 18.76
N PRO A 332 -14.72 -6.21 20.00
CA PRO A 332 -15.91 -7.02 20.31
C PRO A 332 -17.24 -6.30 20.02
N GLN A 333 -17.31 -4.98 20.24
CA GLN A 333 -18.51 -4.18 19.95
C GLN A 333 -18.67 -3.96 18.45
N LEU A 334 -17.55 -3.72 17.76
CA LEU A 334 -17.51 -3.53 16.31
C LEU A 334 -17.97 -4.79 15.58
N PHE A 335 -17.32 -5.93 15.82
CA PHE A 335 -17.63 -7.23 15.18
C PHE A 335 -18.80 -7.98 15.82
N GLY A 336 -19.38 -7.44 16.89
CA GLY A 336 -20.55 -7.97 17.58
C GLY A 336 -21.88 -7.66 16.86
N SER A 337 -22.99 -8.10 17.47
CA SER A 337 -24.34 -7.87 16.96
C SER A 337 -24.76 -6.40 16.94
N ASP A 338 -24.07 -5.55 17.69
CA ASP A 338 -24.48 -4.15 17.90
C ASP A 338 -24.14 -3.25 16.71
N VAL A 339 -23.04 -3.52 16.01
CA VAL A 339 -22.58 -2.74 14.84
C VAL A 339 -22.56 -3.62 13.61
N TYR A 340 -21.71 -4.65 13.60
CA TYR A 340 -21.57 -5.55 12.44
C TYR A 340 -22.85 -6.32 12.11
N GLY A 341 -23.55 -6.83 13.12
CA GLY A 341 -24.82 -7.54 12.93
C GLY A 341 -25.96 -6.68 12.33
N LYS A 342 -25.76 -5.37 12.22
CA LYS A 342 -26.72 -4.42 11.62
C LYS A 342 -26.28 -3.91 10.26
N LEU A 343 -25.13 -4.34 9.73
CA LEU A 343 -24.66 -3.93 8.41
C LEU A 343 -25.62 -4.42 7.31
N PRO A 344 -25.78 -3.64 6.22
CA PRO A 344 -26.67 -4.00 5.14
C PRO A 344 -26.18 -5.24 4.40
N VAL A 345 -27.05 -6.26 4.33
CA VAL A 345 -26.76 -7.52 3.61
C VAL A 345 -26.97 -7.37 2.09
N GLN A 346 -27.74 -6.38 1.65
CA GLN A 346 -28.03 -6.06 0.25
C GLN A 346 -27.93 -4.54 0.00
N GLY A 347 -27.52 -4.14 -1.20
CA GLY A 347 -27.28 -2.73 -1.55
C GLY A 347 -25.98 -2.15 -0.99
N HIS A 348 -25.74 -0.85 -1.18
CA HIS A 348 -24.55 -0.12 -0.70
C HIS A 348 -23.22 -0.83 -0.97
N THR A 349 -22.93 -1.15 -2.23
CA THR A 349 -21.73 -1.88 -2.70
C THR A 349 -20.45 -1.34 -2.06
N LYS A 350 -20.27 -0.03 -2.00
CA LYS A 350 -19.09 0.64 -1.41
C LYS A 350 -18.92 0.33 0.08
N LEU A 351 -19.96 0.53 0.89
CA LEU A 351 -19.94 0.20 2.33
C LEU A 351 -19.66 -1.29 2.57
N ARG A 352 -20.27 -2.17 1.79
CA ARG A 352 -20.06 -3.62 1.92
C ARG A 352 -18.63 -4.00 1.54
N ASN A 353 -18.06 -3.41 0.49
CA ASN A 353 -16.66 -3.62 0.09
C ASN A 353 -15.68 -3.20 1.19
N THR A 354 -15.88 -2.02 1.79
CA THR A 354 -15.08 -1.54 2.93
C THR A 354 -15.23 -2.46 4.14
N ALA A 355 -16.45 -2.93 4.43
CA ALA A 355 -16.68 -3.90 5.49
C ALA A 355 -15.99 -5.25 5.23
N PHE A 356 -15.96 -5.75 3.99
CA PHE A 356 -15.20 -6.97 3.65
C PHE A 356 -13.71 -6.78 3.85
N SER A 357 -13.17 -5.68 3.33
CA SER A 357 -11.77 -5.33 3.52
C SER A 357 -11.40 -5.20 5.00
N LEU A 358 -12.29 -4.62 5.82
CA LEU A 358 -12.12 -4.51 7.27
C LEU A 358 -12.02 -5.88 7.93
N ILE A 359 -12.91 -6.83 7.59
CA ILE A 359 -12.85 -8.20 8.14
C ILE A 359 -11.51 -8.85 7.83
N GLY A 360 -11.06 -8.74 6.58
CA GLY A 360 -9.78 -9.29 6.14
C GLY A 360 -8.60 -8.73 6.93
N SER A 361 -8.53 -7.40 7.09
CA SER A 361 -7.46 -6.73 7.84
C SER A 361 -7.42 -7.06 9.35
N TYR A 362 -8.53 -7.54 9.94
CA TYR A 362 -8.59 -7.95 11.36
C TYR A 362 -8.55 -9.48 11.54
N ALA A 363 -8.12 -10.23 10.53
CA ALA A 363 -7.99 -11.69 10.60
C ALA A 363 -7.09 -12.18 11.74
N ASP A 364 -5.99 -11.50 12.05
CA ASP A 364 -5.12 -11.82 13.21
C ASP A 364 -5.82 -11.66 14.56
N TRP A 365 -6.72 -10.68 14.67
CA TRP A 365 -7.53 -10.51 15.87
C TRP A 365 -8.56 -11.62 16.03
N PHE A 366 -9.19 -12.06 14.93
CA PHE A 366 -10.12 -13.20 14.93
C PHE A 366 -9.46 -14.50 15.37
N LYS A 367 -8.18 -14.71 15.03
CA LYS A 367 -7.39 -15.86 15.53
C LYS A 367 -7.35 -15.91 17.06
N SER A 368 -7.28 -14.75 17.71
CA SER A 368 -7.30 -14.62 19.18
C SER A 368 -8.72 -14.62 19.78
N ASN A 369 -9.74 -14.33 18.96
CA ASN A 369 -11.15 -14.25 19.37
C ASN A 369 -12.07 -15.09 18.44
N PRO A 370 -12.00 -16.43 18.48
CA PRO A 370 -12.67 -17.30 17.51
C PRO A 370 -14.20 -17.19 17.49
N GLN A 371 -14.83 -16.69 18.57
CA GLN A 371 -16.29 -16.58 18.63
C GLN A 371 -16.90 -15.64 17.56
N TYR A 372 -16.12 -14.71 17.00
CA TYR A 372 -16.61 -13.76 15.99
C TYR A 372 -16.41 -14.22 14.55
N ILE A 373 -15.62 -15.28 14.31
CA ILE A 373 -15.30 -15.79 12.97
C ILE A 373 -16.57 -16.18 12.21
N LEU A 374 -17.46 -16.96 12.84
CA LEU A 374 -18.68 -17.44 12.18
C LEU A 374 -19.62 -16.28 11.78
N SER A 375 -19.67 -15.22 12.60
CA SER A 375 -20.43 -14.00 12.28
C SER A 375 -19.87 -13.31 11.04
N ALA A 376 -18.54 -13.18 10.96
CA ALA A 376 -17.86 -12.60 9.80
C ALA A 376 -18.08 -13.43 8.52
N LEU A 377 -17.96 -14.76 8.62
CA LEU A 377 -18.21 -15.66 7.50
C LEU A 377 -19.65 -15.63 7.01
N ASN A 378 -20.64 -15.59 7.92
CA ASN A 378 -22.06 -15.50 7.56
C ASN A 378 -22.40 -14.22 6.76
N TYR A 379 -21.60 -13.16 6.89
CA TYR A 379 -21.75 -11.94 6.11
C TYR A 379 -20.96 -11.96 4.80
N LEU A 380 -19.77 -12.58 4.77
CA LEU A 380 -18.93 -12.73 3.57
C LEU A 380 -19.52 -13.70 2.56
N ILE A 381 -19.97 -14.88 3.02
CA ILE A 381 -20.37 -16.00 2.15
C ILE A 381 -21.49 -15.62 1.17
N PRO A 382 -22.59 -14.96 1.59
CA PRO A 382 -23.64 -14.55 0.65
C PRO A 382 -23.15 -13.60 -0.46
N ALA A 383 -22.09 -12.83 -0.19
CA ALA A 383 -21.51 -11.88 -1.15
C ALA A 383 -20.62 -12.55 -2.21
N LEU A 384 -20.19 -13.81 -2.01
CA LEU A 384 -19.38 -14.56 -2.98
C LEU A 384 -20.12 -14.88 -4.30
N SER A 385 -21.45 -14.77 -4.29
CA SER A 385 -22.30 -14.94 -5.48
C SER A 385 -22.69 -13.61 -6.15
N ASP A 386 -22.39 -12.48 -5.52
CA ASP A 386 -22.74 -11.13 -5.98
C ASP A 386 -21.81 -10.67 -7.11
N ILE A 387 -22.34 -10.06 -8.18
CA ILE A 387 -21.57 -9.69 -9.38
C ILE A 387 -20.51 -8.64 -9.04
N GLU A 388 -20.86 -7.65 -8.24
CA GLU A 388 -20.01 -6.49 -7.97
C GLU A 388 -19.04 -6.73 -6.80
N LEU A 389 -19.38 -7.66 -5.90
CA LEU A 389 -18.69 -7.82 -4.61
C LEU A 389 -17.95 -9.15 -4.45
N ALA A 390 -18.15 -10.12 -5.34
CA ALA A 390 -17.56 -11.46 -5.18
C ALA A 390 -16.04 -11.41 -5.03
N LEU A 391 -15.33 -10.55 -5.77
CA LEU A 391 -13.88 -10.43 -5.68
C LEU A 391 -13.42 -9.95 -4.30
N ALA A 392 -14.05 -8.89 -3.78
CA ALA A 392 -13.74 -8.32 -2.46
C ALA A 392 -14.06 -9.30 -1.33
N ALA A 393 -15.24 -9.93 -1.40
CA ALA A 393 -15.65 -10.96 -0.46
C ALA A 393 -14.71 -12.17 -0.48
N ALA A 394 -14.28 -12.62 -1.67
CA ALA A 394 -13.35 -13.75 -1.82
C ALA A 394 -11.94 -13.44 -1.30
N THR A 395 -11.45 -12.20 -1.45
CA THR A 395 -10.17 -11.77 -0.85
C THR A 395 -10.24 -11.80 0.68
N ALA A 396 -11.26 -11.17 1.26
CA ALA A 396 -11.44 -11.16 2.72
C ALA A 396 -11.68 -12.57 3.29
N PHE A 397 -12.45 -13.40 2.57
CA PHE A 397 -12.65 -14.81 2.93
C PHE A 397 -11.33 -15.59 2.95
N LYS A 398 -10.47 -15.36 1.95
CA LYS A 398 -9.14 -15.97 1.90
C LYS A 398 -8.27 -15.56 3.08
N GLU A 399 -8.18 -14.27 3.39
CA GLU A 399 -7.38 -13.76 4.52
C GLU A 399 -7.84 -14.36 5.85
N VAL A 400 -9.15 -14.45 6.08
CA VAL A 400 -9.71 -15.09 7.28
C VAL A 400 -9.38 -16.59 7.33
N CYS A 401 -9.56 -17.31 6.22
CA CYS A 401 -9.26 -18.75 6.16
C CYS A 401 -7.77 -19.03 6.36
N ASP A 402 -6.89 -18.23 5.76
CA ASP A 402 -5.43 -18.35 5.83
C ASP A 402 -4.90 -18.13 7.26
N ILE A 403 -5.42 -17.14 7.98
CA ILE A 403 -4.94 -16.80 9.33
C ILE A 403 -5.65 -17.61 10.43
N CYS A 404 -6.94 -17.91 10.27
CA CYS A 404 -7.77 -18.57 11.28
C CYS A 404 -7.98 -20.08 11.06
N ARG A 405 -7.08 -20.74 10.31
CA ARG A 405 -7.18 -22.16 9.90
C ARG A 405 -7.60 -23.09 11.06
N ASP A 406 -6.93 -22.97 12.23
CA ASP A 406 -7.16 -23.82 13.40
C ASP A 406 -8.60 -23.75 13.96
N SER A 407 -9.22 -22.57 13.89
CA SER A 407 -10.56 -22.33 14.44
C SER A 407 -11.67 -22.80 13.48
N LEU A 408 -11.36 -22.90 12.19
CA LEU A 408 -12.30 -23.21 11.11
C LEU A 408 -12.45 -24.71 10.83
N VAL A 409 -11.58 -25.54 11.42
CA VAL A 409 -11.54 -27.00 11.23
C VAL A 409 -12.90 -27.68 11.44
N ASN A 410 -13.69 -27.23 12.41
CA ASN A 410 -14.98 -27.84 12.75
C ASN A 410 -16.11 -27.50 11.76
N GLY A 411 -15.96 -26.45 10.95
CA GLY A 411 -16.97 -25.99 9.97
C GLY A 411 -16.67 -26.37 8.53
N ILE A 412 -15.68 -27.25 8.30
CA ILE A 412 -15.14 -27.52 6.96
C ILE A 412 -16.15 -28.18 6.02
N GLU A 413 -17.05 -29.02 6.54
CA GLU A 413 -18.08 -29.68 5.73
C GLU A 413 -19.04 -28.66 5.12
N ASP A 414 -19.45 -27.65 5.88
CA ASP A 414 -20.28 -26.57 5.39
C ASP A 414 -19.52 -25.76 4.33
N LEU A 415 -18.24 -25.43 4.59
CA LEU A 415 -17.39 -24.68 3.64
C LEU A 415 -17.25 -25.41 2.29
N VAL A 416 -17.02 -26.72 2.31
CA VAL A 416 -16.90 -27.56 1.10
C VAL A 416 -18.23 -27.65 0.35
N ASN A 417 -19.36 -27.73 1.04
CA ASN A 417 -20.69 -27.78 0.42
C ASN A 417 -21.12 -26.45 -0.25
N MET A 418 -20.43 -25.35 0.05
CA MET A 418 -20.71 -24.02 -0.49
C MET A 418 -19.97 -23.71 -1.82
N TYR A 419 -19.42 -24.74 -2.49
CA TYR A 419 -18.57 -24.73 -3.70
C TYR A 419 -19.19 -24.17 -5.02
N ILE A 420 -20.15 -23.25 -4.94
CA ILE A 420 -20.79 -22.59 -6.10
C ILE A 420 -20.54 -21.05 -6.19
N PRO A 421 -19.41 -20.47 -5.70
CA PRO A 421 -19.19 -19.03 -5.87
C PRO A 421 -18.70 -18.68 -7.27
N ARG A 422 -18.82 -17.41 -7.66
CA ARG A 422 -18.27 -16.90 -8.94
C ARG A 422 -16.75 -16.92 -8.95
N GLU A 423 -16.14 -16.54 -7.83
CA GLU A 423 -14.68 -16.47 -7.62
C GLU A 423 -14.10 -17.80 -7.11
N LYS A 424 -14.28 -18.86 -7.90
CA LYS A 424 -13.92 -20.22 -7.50
C LYS A 424 -12.45 -20.39 -7.12
N GLN A 425 -11.53 -19.70 -7.81
CA GLN A 425 -10.07 -19.85 -7.56
C GLN A 425 -9.71 -19.53 -6.11
N LYS A 426 -10.07 -18.33 -5.65
CA LYS A 426 -9.77 -17.86 -4.28
C LYS A 426 -10.46 -18.71 -3.24
N VAL A 427 -11.73 -19.09 -3.47
CA VAL A 427 -12.48 -19.91 -2.51
C VAL A 427 -11.90 -21.33 -2.41
N ILE A 428 -11.48 -21.94 -3.52
CA ILE A 428 -10.77 -23.23 -3.52
C ILE A 428 -9.51 -23.16 -2.68
N GLU A 429 -8.68 -22.14 -2.94
CA GLU A 429 -7.43 -21.94 -2.20
C GLU A 429 -7.71 -21.77 -0.70
N SER A 430 -8.70 -20.94 -0.34
CA SER A 430 -9.10 -20.68 1.04
C SER A 430 -9.59 -21.93 1.77
N ILE A 431 -10.39 -22.77 1.10
CA ILE A 431 -10.86 -24.03 1.70
C ILE A 431 -9.68 -25.00 1.83
N ALA A 432 -8.79 -25.05 0.84
CA ALA A 432 -7.58 -25.86 0.89
C ALA A 432 -6.65 -25.45 2.05
N ASP A 433 -6.52 -24.15 2.36
CA ASP A 433 -5.76 -23.64 3.52
C ASP A 433 -6.31 -24.18 4.84
N VAL A 434 -7.64 -24.30 4.98
CA VAL A 434 -8.27 -24.88 6.17
C VAL A 434 -8.11 -26.41 6.21
N ILE A 435 -8.18 -27.08 5.05
CA ILE A 435 -7.95 -28.54 4.94
C ILE A 435 -6.53 -28.88 5.39
N GLN A 436 -5.55 -28.04 5.09
CA GLN A 436 -4.14 -28.25 5.39
C GLN A 436 -3.84 -28.44 6.89
N VAL A 437 -4.68 -27.93 7.79
CA VAL A 437 -4.54 -28.06 9.25
C VAL A 437 -5.18 -29.35 9.81
N LEU A 438 -6.04 -30.02 9.04
CA LEU A 438 -6.67 -31.26 9.49
C LEU A 438 -5.66 -32.41 9.68
N PRO A 439 -5.92 -33.34 10.61
CA PRO A 439 -5.19 -34.60 10.66
C PRO A 439 -5.26 -35.34 9.32
N PRO A 440 -4.21 -36.10 8.94
CA PRO A 440 -4.08 -36.73 7.62
C PRO A 440 -5.27 -37.62 7.22
N GLU A 441 -5.88 -38.29 8.20
CA GLU A 441 -7.06 -39.15 8.02
C GLU A 441 -8.31 -38.38 7.56
N LYS A 442 -8.46 -37.13 8.00
CA LYS A 442 -9.63 -36.29 7.72
C LYS A 442 -9.45 -35.39 6.50
N MET A 443 -8.22 -35.23 6.00
CA MET A 443 -7.94 -34.41 4.81
C MET A 443 -8.48 -35.02 3.52
N VAL A 444 -8.51 -36.35 3.42
CA VAL A 444 -8.78 -37.07 2.17
C VAL A 444 -10.18 -36.78 1.62
N GLN A 445 -11.23 -36.87 2.45
CA GLN A 445 -12.62 -36.73 1.98
C GLN A 445 -12.96 -35.31 1.48
N PRO A 446 -12.66 -34.23 2.23
CA PRO A 446 -12.85 -32.85 1.75
C PRO A 446 -12.11 -32.59 0.44
N LEU A 447 -10.88 -33.06 0.32
CA LEU A 447 -10.08 -32.86 -0.89
C LEU A 447 -10.67 -33.58 -2.10
N LEU A 448 -11.09 -34.84 -1.92
CA LEU A 448 -11.74 -35.59 -2.99
C LEU A 448 -13.03 -34.90 -3.45
N SER A 449 -13.79 -34.31 -2.53
CA SER A 449 -15.01 -33.57 -2.88
C SER A 449 -14.73 -32.31 -3.71
N ILE A 450 -13.67 -31.56 -3.41
CA ILE A 450 -13.31 -30.35 -4.18
C ILE A 450 -12.75 -30.73 -5.56
N THR A 451 -11.95 -31.79 -5.60
CA THR A 451 -11.22 -32.20 -6.82
C THR A 451 -12.05 -33.07 -7.77
N SER A 452 -13.09 -33.76 -7.29
CA SER A 452 -13.90 -34.66 -8.11
C SER A 452 -14.51 -33.96 -9.32
N ASP A 453 -15.14 -32.80 -9.10
CA ASP A 453 -15.83 -32.06 -10.16
C ASP A 453 -14.85 -31.52 -11.21
N ILE A 454 -13.68 -31.06 -10.75
CA ILE A 454 -12.60 -30.57 -11.61
C ILE A 454 -12.10 -31.70 -12.51
N ILE A 455 -11.86 -32.87 -11.93
CA ILE A 455 -11.30 -34.03 -12.63
C ILE A 455 -12.31 -34.63 -13.61
N GLN A 456 -13.59 -34.75 -13.23
CA GLN A 456 -14.63 -35.23 -14.17
C GLN A 456 -14.76 -34.29 -15.36
N THR A 457 -14.78 -32.99 -15.13
CA THR A 457 -14.80 -31.98 -16.20
C THR A 457 -13.59 -32.11 -17.13
N MET A 458 -12.38 -32.29 -16.58
CA MET A 458 -11.18 -32.51 -17.39
C MET A 458 -11.24 -33.80 -18.21
N LYS A 459 -11.75 -34.91 -17.65
CA LYS A 459 -11.89 -36.19 -18.36
C LYS A 459 -12.83 -36.06 -19.57
N ASP A 460 -13.99 -35.43 -19.38
CA ASP A 460 -14.96 -35.21 -20.46
C ASP A 460 -14.37 -34.35 -21.57
N ILE A 461 -13.63 -33.31 -21.20
CA ILE A 461 -12.95 -32.43 -22.15
C ILE A 461 -11.89 -33.19 -22.94
N ILE A 462 -11.08 -34.05 -22.31
CA ILE A 462 -10.03 -34.80 -23.00
C ILE A 462 -10.60 -35.74 -24.07
N LEU A 463 -11.77 -36.33 -23.83
CA LEU A 463 -12.44 -37.20 -24.80
C LEU A 463 -12.77 -36.46 -26.11
N HIS A 464 -13.17 -35.19 -26.01
CA HIS A 464 -13.55 -34.35 -27.16
C HIS A 464 -12.43 -33.43 -27.65
N GLY A 465 -11.40 -33.21 -26.83
CA GLY A 465 -10.31 -32.25 -27.06
C GLY A 465 -9.38 -32.64 -28.21
N ARG A 466 -9.27 -33.93 -28.55
CA ARG A 466 -8.51 -34.39 -29.73
C ARG A 466 -9.11 -33.91 -31.05
N GLN A 467 -10.42 -33.67 -31.10
CA GLN A 467 -11.13 -33.26 -32.30
C GLN A 467 -11.20 -31.73 -32.42
N ASN A 468 -11.39 -31.02 -31.30
CA ASN A 468 -11.48 -29.55 -31.28
C ASN A 468 -10.63 -28.91 -30.15
N PRO A 469 -9.29 -28.90 -30.25
CA PRO A 469 -8.42 -28.38 -29.18
C PRO A 469 -8.65 -26.90 -28.82
N SER A 470 -9.02 -26.07 -29.79
CA SER A 470 -9.21 -24.62 -29.60
C SER A 470 -10.46 -24.28 -28.78
N GLN A 471 -11.53 -25.08 -28.88
CA GLN A 471 -12.79 -24.83 -28.19
C GLN A 471 -12.69 -25.08 -26.68
N PHE A 472 -11.84 -26.03 -26.28
CA PHE A 472 -11.72 -26.46 -24.88
C PHE A 472 -10.53 -25.82 -24.14
N ARG A 473 -9.74 -24.99 -24.83
CA ARG A 473 -8.55 -24.33 -24.30
C ARG A 473 -8.81 -23.57 -22.99
N GLU A 474 -9.72 -22.60 -23.02
CA GLU A 474 -10.04 -21.75 -21.87
C GLU A 474 -10.54 -22.55 -20.67
N ILE A 475 -11.33 -23.59 -20.93
CA ILE A 475 -11.89 -24.44 -19.87
C ILE A 475 -10.76 -25.23 -19.20
N ILE A 476 -9.81 -25.78 -19.96
CA ILE A 476 -8.67 -26.52 -19.40
C ILE A 476 -7.76 -25.62 -18.58
N ILE A 477 -7.47 -24.41 -19.07
CA ILE A 477 -6.70 -23.42 -18.32
C ILE A 477 -7.37 -23.17 -16.97
N THR A 478 -8.67 -22.87 -16.99
CA THR A 478 -9.46 -22.63 -15.77
C THR A 478 -9.42 -23.82 -14.81
N GLN A 479 -9.59 -25.06 -15.31
CA GLN A 479 -9.56 -26.25 -14.46
C GLN A 479 -8.14 -26.52 -13.89
N LEU A 480 -7.08 -26.28 -14.68
CA LEU A 480 -5.69 -26.42 -14.21
C LEU A 480 -5.38 -25.38 -13.13
N GLU A 481 -5.88 -24.16 -13.27
CA GLU A 481 -5.77 -23.12 -12.26
C GLU A 481 -6.48 -23.51 -10.96
N TYR A 482 -7.67 -24.12 -11.03
CA TYR A 482 -8.36 -24.64 -9.84
C TYR A 482 -7.55 -25.72 -9.12
N LEU A 483 -6.97 -26.68 -9.85
CA LEU A 483 -6.06 -27.67 -9.24
C LEU A 483 -4.81 -27.02 -8.64
N THR A 484 -4.27 -26.00 -9.31
CA THR A 484 -3.10 -25.24 -8.85
C THR A 484 -3.41 -24.50 -7.54
N CYS A 485 -4.58 -23.86 -7.43
CA CYS A 485 -5.03 -23.19 -6.22
C CYS A 485 -5.24 -24.17 -5.07
N CYS A 486 -5.85 -25.33 -5.35
CA CYS A 486 -6.03 -26.40 -4.37
C CYS A 486 -4.68 -26.91 -3.86
N GLY A 487 -3.73 -27.16 -4.77
CA GLY A 487 -2.38 -27.58 -4.41
C GLY A 487 -1.63 -26.54 -3.57
N ARG A 488 -1.77 -25.25 -3.90
CA ARG A 488 -1.12 -24.18 -3.15
C ARG A 488 -1.64 -24.08 -1.72
N GLY A 489 -2.96 -24.16 -1.50
CA GLY A 489 -3.51 -24.06 -0.14
C GLY A 489 -3.17 -25.26 0.76
N ILE A 490 -2.93 -26.44 0.17
CA ILE A 490 -2.49 -27.65 0.93
C ILE A 490 -1.00 -27.56 1.33
N GLN A 491 -0.21 -26.68 0.71
CA GLN A 491 1.19 -26.56 1.09
C GLN A 491 1.31 -26.02 2.51
N PRO A 492 2.18 -26.61 3.36
CA PRO A 492 2.48 -26.02 4.64
C PRO A 492 3.13 -24.65 4.44
N PRO A 493 2.80 -23.65 5.28
CA PRO A 493 3.44 -22.33 5.21
C PRO A 493 4.97 -22.48 5.35
N ASP A 494 5.72 -21.66 4.61
CA ASP A 494 7.18 -21.78 4.38
C ASP A 494 8.04 -21.96 5.66
N GLU A 495 7.54 -21.57 6.84
CA GLU A 495 8.21 -21.76 8.13
C GLU A 495 8.30 -23.23 8.59
N ASN A 496 7.52 -24.13 7.99
CA ASN A 496 7.49 -25.56 8.30
C ASN A 496 8.03 -26.44 7.17
N LEU A 497 9.04 -25.96 6.43
CA LEU A 497 9.82 -26.82 5.54
C LEU A 497 10.50 -27.93 6.35
N ILE A 498 9.80 -29.04 6.54
CA ILE A 498 10.36 -30.27 7.09
C ILE A 498 11.43 -30.69 6.09
N VAL A 499 12.70 -30.47 6.47
CA VAL A 499 13.83 -31.19 5.87
C VAL A 499 13.50 -32.66 6.09
N ILE A 500 13.11 -33.34 5.01
CA ILE A 500 12.78 -34.76 5.02
C ILE A 500 14.09 -35.50 5.29
N ASP A 501 14.41 -35.71 6.56
CA ASP A 501 15.37 -36.71 6.95
C ASP A 501 14.64 -38.07 6.85
N ASP A 502 15.13 -38.93 5.97
CA ASP A 502 14.54 -40.23 5.61
C ASP A 502 14.36 -41.20 6.81
N ASP A 503 14.79 -40.81 8.02
CA ASP A 503 14.86 -41.63 9.23
C ASP A 503 13.74 -41.39 10.25
N ASP A 504 12.82 -40.45 10.03
CA ASP A 504 11.79 -40.13 11.02
C ASP A 504 10.52 -41.02 10.90
N LEU A 505 10.46 -42.08 11.72
CA LEU A 505 9.43 -43.14 11.68
C LEU A 505 7.99 -42.64 11.92
N LYS A 506 7.81 -41.50 12.60
CA LYS A 506 6.49 -40.89 12.85
C LYS A 506 5.91 -40.25 11.59
N THR A 507 6.76 -39.64 10.77
CA THR A 507 6.37 -39.00 9.50
C THR A 507 5.94 -40.07 8.50
N LYS A 508 6.64 -41.22 8.45
CA LYS A 508 6.26 -42.39 7.63
C LYS A 508 4.90 -43.01 8.00
N GLN A 509 4.55 -43.06 9.29
CA GLN A 509 3.24 -43.56 9.73
C GLN A 509 2.09 -42.61 9.37
N ASN A 510 2.30 -41.30 9.48
CA ASN A 510 1.31 -40.30 9.07
C ASN A 510 1.08 -40.27 7.56
N PHE A 511 2.08 -40.66 6.75
CA PHE A 511 1.94 -40.71 5.30
C PHE A 511 1.25 -41.95 4.74
N ALA A 512 1.16 -43.05 5.51
CA ALA A 512 0.50 -44.29 5.06
C ALA A 512 -1.00 -44.12 4.74
N VAL A 513 -1.65 -43.10 5.30
CA VAL A 513 -3.04 -42.74 4.99
C VAL A 513 -3.21 -42.29 3.53
N PHE A 514 -2.16 -41.69 2.95
CA PHE A 514 -2.14 -41.23 1.56
C PHE A 514 -1.80 -42.33 0.56
N ASP A 515 -1.47 -43.53 1.05
CA ASP A 515 -1.41 -44.75 0.24
C ASP A 515 -2.79 -45.44 0.12
N SER A 516 -3.86 -44.78 0.59
CA SER A 516 -5.22 -45.30 0.44
C SER A 516 -5.65 -45.36 -1.03
N ILE A 517 -6.50 -46.35 -1.34
CA ILE A 517 -7.02 -46.59 -2.70
C ILE A 517 -7.59 -45.31 -3.35
N PRO A 518 -8.40 -44.48 -2.66
CA PRO A 518 -8.96 -43.27 -3.28
C PRO A 518 -7.91 -42.25 -3.72
N VAL A 519 -6.81 -42.11 -2.96
CA VAL A 519 -5.71 -41.20 -3.31
C VAL A 519 -4.90 -41.76 -4.48
N GLN A 520 -4.68 -43.07 -4.52
CA GLN A 520 -4.04 -43.72 -5.67
C GLN A 520 -4.89 -43.57 -6.95
N ASP A 521 -6.21 -43.75 -6.86
CA ASP A 521 -7.13 -43.55 -7.99
C ASP A 521 -7.11 -42.10 -8.49
N LEU A 522 -7.04 -41.14 -7.57
CA LEU A 522 -6.89 -39.72 -7.88
C LEU A 522 -5.59 -39.44 -8.63
N THR A 523 -4.45 -39.90 -8.08
CA THR A 523 -3.12 -39.71 -8.67
C THR A 523 -2.99 -40.37 -10.04
N ASN A 524 -3.57 -41.57 -10.21
CA ASN A 524 -3.61 -42.27 -11.49
C ASN A 524 -4.44 -41.49 -12.52
N ALA A 525 -5.63 -41.00 -12.12
CA ALA A 525 -6.48 -40.18 -12.98
C ALA A 525 -5.78 -38.87 -13.39
N LEU A 526 -5.15 -38.16 -12.45
CA LEU A 526 -4.39 -36.94 -12.72
C LEU A 526 -3.20 -37.20 -13.65
N SER A 527 -2.47 -38.29 -13.44
CA SER A 527 -1.34 -38.68 -14.28
C SER A 527 -1.77 -38.92 -15.74
N GLU A 528 -2.90 -39.58 -15.95
CA GLU A 528 -3.46 -39.80 -17.28
C GLU A 528 -3.93 -38.49 -17.93
N ILE A 529 -4.61 -37.65 -17.16
CA ILE A 529 -5.10 -36.33 -17.61
C ILE A 529 -3.93 -35.45 -18.06
N ILE A 530 -2.89 -35.32 -17.23
CA ILE A 530 -1.71 -34.50 -17.51
C ILE A 530 -0.98 -34.96 -18.76
N ARG A 531 -0.81 -36.28 -18.94
CA ARG A 531 -0.19 -36.83 -20.15
C ARG A 531 -1.03 -36.50 -21.39
N ASN A 532 -2.34 -36.65 -21.31
CA ASN A 532 -3.24 -36.29 -22.42
C ASN A 532 -3.21 -34.78 -22.72
N ILE A 533 -3.16 -33.92 -21.70
CA ILE A 533 -3.08 -32.46 -21.90
C ILE A 533 -1.78 -32.10 -22.62
N ALA A 534 -0.64 -32.61 -22.15
CA ALA A 534 0.66 -32.38 -22.77
C ALA A 534 0.75 -32.93 -24.20
N GLU A 535 -0.01 -33.98 -24.54
CA GLU A 535 -0.08 -34.52 -25.88
C GLU A 535 -0.97 -33.72 -26.83
N ILE A 536 -2.13 -33.27 -26.38
CA ILE A 536 -3.14 -32.59 -27.20
C ILE A 536 -2.78 -31.12 -27.42
N TRP A 537 -2.39 -30.39 -26.36
CA TRP A 537 -2.09 -28.94 -26.41
C TRP A 537 -0.59 -28.63 -26.46
N TYR A 538 0.23 -29.52 -27.02
CA TYR A 538 1.70 -29.38 -27.04
C TYR A 538 2.21 -28.07 -27.67
N GLN A 539 1.45 -27.43 -28.56
CA GLN A 539 1.81 -26.16 -29.20
C GLN A 539 1.39 -24.92 -28.41
N ASP A 540 0.40 -25.03 -27.52
CA ASP A 540 -0.17 -23.89 -26.80
C ASP A 540 0.70 -23.54 -25.60
N ASN A 541 1.28 -22.34 -25.59
CA ASN A 541 2.18 -21.92 -24.53
C ASN A 541 1.46 -21.72 -23.20
N GLU A 542 0.23 -21.20 -23.21
CA GLU A 542 -0.50 -20.84 -21.98
C GLU A 542 -1.00 -22.09 -21.25
N VAL A 543 -1.50 -23.08 -21.99
CA VAL A 543 -1.93 -24.37 -21.42
C VAL A 543 -0.73 -25.09 -20.79
N ILE A 544 0.42 -25.11 -21.47
CA ILE A 544 1.65 -25.73 -20.95
C ILE A 544 2.21 -24.95 -19.75
N GLU A 545 2.13 -23.63 -19.76
CA GLU A 545 2.49 -22.81 -18.61
C GLU A 545 1.63 -23.17 -17.38
N CYS A 546 0.31 -23.23 -17.52
CA CYS A 546 -0.60 -23.59 -16.43
C CYS A 546 -0.36 -25.04 -15.95
N LEU A 547 -0.09 -25.96 -16.87
CA LEU A 547 0.26 -27.34 -16.55
C LEU A 547 1.56 -27.42 -15.73
N CYS A 548 2.60 -26.71 -16.16
CA CYS A 548 3.88 -26.65 -15.46
C CYS A 548 3.73 -25.99 -14.07
N LYS A 549 2.92 -24.93 -13.94
CA LYS A 549 2.60 -24.32 -12.64
C LYS A 549 1.97 -25.32 -11.67
N PHE A 550 0.99 -26.10 -12.13
CA PHE A 550 0.39 -27.17 -11.34
C PHE A 550 1.43 -28.22 -10.92
N LEU A 551 2.26 -28.71 -11.86
CA LEU A 551 3.31 -29.70 -11.57
C LEU A 551 4.33 -29.17 -10.55
N ASN A 552 4.75 -27.91 -10.68
CA ASN A 552 5.70 -27.28 -9.77
C ASN A 552 5.18 -27.20 -8.33
N ILE A 553 3.89 -26.95 -8.16
CA ILE A 553 3.22 -26.99 -6.87
C ILE A 553 3.19 -28.44 -6.36
N GLY A 554 2.74 -29.40 -7.18
CA GLY A 554 2.68 -30.82 -6.82
C GLY A 554 4.02 -31.40 -6.36
N ILE A 555 5.13 -31.02 -7.00
CA ILE A 555 6.49 -31.46 -6.65
C ILE A 555 6.90 -31.04 -5.21
N ARG A 556 6.33 -29.95 -4.69
CA ARG A 556 6.64 -29.40 -3.35
C ARG A 556 5.69 -29.88 -2.26
N ILE A 557 4.51 -30.41 -2.60
CA ILE A 557 3.51 -30.82 -1.61
C ILE A 557 3.94 -32.12 -0.93
N THR A 558 3.96 -32.11 0.40
CA THR A 558 4.04 -33.32 1.24
C THR A 558 2.89 -33.24 2.24
N PRO A 559 1.92 -34.19 2.31
CA PRO A 559 1.82 -35.48 1.61
C PRO A 559 1.34 -35.48 0.15
N ASN A 560 1.56 -36.59 -0.56
CA ASN A 560 1.27 -36.86 -2.00
C ASN A 560 -0.21 -36.80 -2.45
N LEU A 561 -1.03 -35.91 -1.91
CA LEU A 561 -2.46 -35.80 -2.22
C LEU A 561 -2.76 -35.29 -3.63
N LEU A 562 -1.87 -34.47 -4.20
CA LEU A 562 -1.95 -33.94 -5.58
C LEU A 562 -0.61 -34.01 -6.31
N SER A 563 0.36 -34.74 -5.74
CA SER A 563 1.69 -34.88 -6.31
C SER A 563 1.69 -35.98 -7.39
N ILE A 564 2.35 -35.72 -8.51
CA ILE A 564 2.53 -36.71 -9.57
C ILE A 564 3.82 -37.48 -9.30
N PRO A 565 3.81 -38.83 -9.39
CA PRO A 565 5.00 -39.65 -9.14
C PRO A 565 6.20 -39.25 -10.01
N PHE A 566 7.39 -39.30 -9.43
CA PHE A 566 8.65 -38.99 -10.11
C PHE A 566 8.81 -39.78 -11.41
N GLU A 567 8.43 -41.06 -11.39
CA GLU A 567 8.50 -41.99 -12.52
C GLU A 567 7.62 -41.57 -13.70
N ILE A 568 6.64 -40.69 -13.47
CA ILE A 568 5.72 -40.17 -14.50
C ILE A 568 6.15 -38.78 -14.95
N ILE A 569 6.51 -37.89 -14.02
CA ILE A 569 6.90 -36.50 -14.36
C ILE A 569 8.16 -36.47 -15.22
N VAL A 570 9.17 -37.27 -14.88
CA VAL A 570 10.48 -37.24 -15.54
C VAL A 570 10.38 -37.63 -17.03
N PRO A 571 9.74 -38.75 -17.41
CA PRO A 571 9.46 -39.04 -18.82
C PRO A 571 8.57 -38.01 -19.50
N LEU A 572 7.57 -37.46 -18.81
CA LEU A 572 6.67 -36.46 -19.36
C LEU A 572 7.43 -35.21 -19.81
N ILE A 573 8.33 -34.68 -18.98
CA ILE A 573 9.15 -33.50 -19.31
C ILE A 573 10.05 -33.81 -20.51
N LYS A 574 10.70 -34.97 -20.50
CA LYS A 574 11.61 -35.39 -21.58
C LYS A 574 10.87 -35.48 -22.92
N ILE A 575 9.74 -36.18 -22.96
CA ILE A 575 8.96 -36.39 -24.18
C ILE A 575 8.35 -35.07 -24.67
N SER A 576 7.76 -34.29 -23.76
CA SER A 576 7.11 -33.02 -24.10
C SER A 576 8.10 -31.98 -24.62
N PHE A 577 9.27 -31.84 -23.98
CA PHE A 577 10.29 -30.89 -24.42
C PHE A 577 10.94 -31.26 -25.76
N GLN A 578 11.13 -32.57 -26.01
CA GLN A 578 11.59 -33.05 -27.32
C GLN A 578 10.56 -32.78 -28.43
N ARG A 579 9.26 -32.83 -28.11
CA ARG A 579 8.19 -32.53 -29.06
C ARG A 579 8.07 -31.03 -29.35
N HIS A 580 8.09 -30.18 -28.31
CA HIS A 580 8.10 -28.73 -28.46
C HIS A 580 8.85 -28.06 -27.28
N PRO A 581 9.94 -27.31 -27.54
CA PRO A 581 10.77 -26.76 -26.47
C PRO A 581 10.17 -25.48 -25.88
N HIS A 582 9.27 -25.63 -24.90
CA HIS A 582 8.77 -24.53 -24.06
C HIS A 582 9.69 -24.30 -22.85
N ALA A 583 9.90 -23.03 -22.48
CA ALA A 583 10.78 -22.66 -21.36
C ALA A 583 10.25 -23.18 -20.00
N ASN A 584 8.93 -23.23 -19.83
CA ASN A 584 8.28 -23.68 -18.59
C ASN A 584 8.66 -25.11 -18.19
N TRP A 585 8.94 -25.99 -19.16
CA TRP A 585 9.43 -27.35 -18.87
C TRP A 585 10.84 -27.36 -18.26
N LEU A 586 11.68 -26.38 -18.58
CA LEU A 586 13.00 -26.22 -17.97
C LEU A 586 12.86 -25.74 -16.52
N GLU A 587 11.95 -24.82 -16.24
CA GLU A 587 11.64 -24.38 -14.87
C GLU A 587 11.16 -25.57 -14.02
N THR A 588 10.24 -26.39 -14.56
CA THR A 588 9.81 -27.62 -13.88
C THR A 588 10.95 -28.60 -13.65
N ALA A 589 11.85 -28.77 -14.62
CA ALA A 589 13.03 -29.61 -14.44
C ALA A 589 13.95 -29.10 -13.32
N VAL A 590 14.13 -27.79 -13.18
CA VAL A 590 14.89 -27.19 -12.07
C VAL A 590 14.24 -27.52 -10.72
N GLN A 591 12.91 -27.46 -10.61
CA GLN A 591 12.19 -27.81 -9.39
C GLN A 591 12.42 -29.27 -8.99
N ILE A 592 12.33 -30.19 -9.95
CA ILE A 592 12.57 -31.63 -9.69
C ILE A 592 14.01 -31.86 -9.24
N VAL A 593 14.99 -31.25 -9.91
CA VAL A 593 16.40 -31.38 -9.52
C VAL A 593 16.63 -30.81 -8.12
N THR A 594 15.96 -29.71 -7.76
CA THR A 594 16.08 -29.08 -6.44
C THR A 594 15.51 -29.98 -5.34
N VAL A 595 14.36 -30.61 -5.56
CA VAL A 595 13.69 -31.44 -4.55
C VAL A 595 14.30 -32.85 -4.46
N TYR A 596 14.54 -33.51 -5.60
CA TYR A 596 14.98 -34.91 -5.65
C TYR A 596 16.50 -35.08 -5.76
N GLY A 597 17.27 -34.00 -5.95
CA GLY A 597 18.72 -34.06 -6.18
C GLY A 597 19.55 -34.61 -5.02
N SER A 598 19.06 -34.49 -3.79
CA SER A 598 19.72 -35.04 -2.60
C SER A 598 19.63 -36.56 -2.50
N SER A 599 18.66 -37.19 -3.19
CA SER A 599 18.44 -38.63 -3.09
C SER A 599 19.28 -39.39 -4.12
N PRO A 600 20.18 -40.31 -3.68
CA PRO A 600 21.02 -41.08 -4.59
C PRO A 600 20.22 -42.03 -5.49
N LYS A 601 18.95 -42.33 -5.17
CA LYS A 601 18.08 -43.21 -5.96
C LYS A 601 17.68 -42.59 -7.30
N HIS A 602 17.50 -41.27 -7.33
CA HIS A 602 16.99 -40.54 -8.50
C HIS A 602 18.10 -39.93 -9.37
N GLY A 603 19.36 -39.95 -8.90
CA GLY A 603 20.46 -39.23 -9.52
C GLY A 603 20.75 -39.61 -10.99
N VAL A 604 20.59 -40.88 -11.36
CA VAL A 604 20.81 -41.35 -12.74
C VAL A 604 19.76 -40.77 -13.69
N ASP A 605 18.49 -40.85 -13.31
CA ASP A 605 17.37 -40.37 -14.13
C ASP A 605 17.38 -38.84 -14.27
N LEU A 606 17.72 -38.13 -13.19
CA LEU A 606 17.90 -36.67 -13.21
C LEU A 606 19.01 -36.26 -14.18
N MET A 607 20.14 -36.97 -14.16
CA MET A 607 21.26 -36.69 -15.07
C MET A 607 20.89 -36.95 -16.53
N ASP A 608 20.17 -38.04 -16.82
CA ASP A 608 19.69 -38.34 -18.18
C ASP A 608 18.73 -37.26 -18.70
N VAL A 609 17.83 -36.77 -17.85
CA VAL A 609 16.93 -35.67 -18.22
C VAL A 609 17.69 -34.37 -18.47
N LEU A 610 18.63 -33.99 -17.60
CA LEU A 610 19.47 -32.81 -17.81
C LEU A 610 20.25 -32.87 -19.12
N ILE A 611 20.84 -34.03 -19.44
CA ILE A 611 21.56 -34.24 -20.72
C ILE A 611 20.61 -34.08 -21.90
N SER A 612 19.42 -34.69 -21.85
CA SER A 612 18.42 -34.61 -22.91
C SER A 612 17.94 -33.17 -23.12
N LEU A 613 17.53 -32.48 -22.06
CA LEU A 613 17.03 -31.10 -22.12
C LEU A 613 18.10 -30.14 -22.63
N THR A 614 19.33 -30.26 -22.14
CA THR A 614 20.46 -29.42 -22.57
C THR A 614 20.78 -29.64 -24.05
N SER A 615 20.80 -30.90 -24.49
CA SER A 615 21.06 -31.25 -25.89
C SER A 615 20.02 -30.65 -26.84
N THR A 616 18.72 -30.81 -26.51
CA THR A 616 17.62 -30.24 -27.30
C THR A 616 17.66 -28.70 -27.29
N THR A 617 17.99 -28.08 -26.16
CA THR A 617 18.10 -26.62 -26.04
C THR A 617 19.23 -26.08 -26.91
N ILE A 618 20.42 -26.68 -26.86
CA ILE A 618 21.58 -26.29 -27.69
C ILE A 618 21.24 -26.43 -29.18
N GLN A 619 20.59 -27.52 -29.59
CA GLN A 619 20.15 -27.70 -30.97
C GLN A 619 19.17 -26.60 -31.40
N HIS A 620 18.20 -26.27 -30.54
CA HIS A 620 17.23 -25.20 -30.81
C HIS A 620 17.90 -23.83 -30.96
N VAL A 621 18.80 -23.45 -30.04
CA VAL A 621 19.55 -22.18 -30.11
C VAL A 621 20.38 -22.09 -31.39
N ARG A 622 21.09 -23.17 -31.74
CA ARG A 622 21.90 -23.22 -32.99
C ARG A 622 21.04 -23.06 -34.24
N SER A 623 19.86 -23.67 -34.29
CA SER A 623 18.94 -23.55 -35.43
C SER A 623 18.33 -22.15 -35.59
N LYS A 624 18.07 -21.42 -34.48
CA LYS A 624 17.61 -20.02 -34.52
C LYS A 624 18.73 -19.04 -34.89
N ALA A 625 19.96 -19.25 -34.41
CA ALA A 625 21.11 -18.42 -34.78
C ALA A 625 21.40 -18.44 -36.30
N GLY A 626 21.16 -19.58 -36.96
CA GLY A 626 21.25 -19.70 -38.42
C GLY A 626 20.19 -18.93 -39.22
N LYS A 627 19.11 -18.45 -38.58
CA LYS A 627 18.07 -17.61 -39.21
C LYS A 627 18.33 -16.10 -39.06
N PHE A 628 19.18 -15.68 -38.11
CA PHE A 628 19.58 -14.26 -37.97
C PHE A 628 20.72 -13.84 -38.91
N PHE A 629 21.41 -14.82 -39.52
CA PHE A 629 22.52 -14.60 -40.47
C PHE A 629 22.15 -14.96 -41.92
N LYS A 630 20.87 -14.87 -42.30
CA LYS A 630 20.43 -14.99 -43.70
C LYS A 630 19.63 -13.79 -44.15
#